data_AF-V3ZWI8-F1
#
_entry.id   AF-V3ZWI8-F1
#
_cell.length_a   1.000
_cell.length_b   1.000
_cell.length_c   1.000
_cell.angle_alpha   90.00
_cell.angle_beta   90.00
_cell.angle_gamma   90.00
#
_symmetry.space_group_name_H-M   'P 1'
#
loop_
_entity.id
_entity.type
_entity.pdbx_description
1 polymer ?
#
loop_
_entity_poly.entity_id
_entity_poly.type
_entity_poly.pdbx_seq_one_letter_code
_entity_poly.pdbx_strand_id
1 'polypeptide(L)'
;KSREELEEEKRAVLAQRIQPLNMEGMNQDKLLEKARQLHEKLRSLEGDKYDLEQRFKRQQYDVSIDNISLIAHCMALSSTLLGMQLGSFSVHPPPKIQLCSKYEKLTDRRTFGQRAELYEELSKEVPPPEIKRIRPVATVGDEGAAAEEKEDE
;
A
#
# COMPACT_ATOMS: atom_id res chain seq x y z
N LYS A 1 -16.65 -21.01 16.31
CA LYS A 1 -16.43 -20.84 17.77
C LYS A 1 -17.14 -19.57 18.19
N SER A 2 -17.94 -19.65 19.24
CA SER A 2 -18.54 -18.47 19.85
C SER A 2 -17.44 -17.55 20.39
N ARG A 3 -17.74 -16.26 20.52
CA ARG A 3 -16.81 -15.28 21.12
C ARG A 3 -16.41 -15.70 22.53
N GLU A 4 -17.38 -16.20 23.30
CA GLU A 4 -17.17 -16.68 24.68
C GLU A 4 -16.23 -17.90 24.72
N GLU A 5 -16.43 -18.88 23.82
CA GLU A 5 -15.54 -20.05 23.70
C GLU A 5 -14.10 -19.63 23.39
N LEU A 6 -13.90 -18.62 22.53
CA LEU A 6 -12.57 -18.14 22.18
C LEU A 6 -11.88 -17.41 23.36
N GLU A 7 -12.65 -16.66 24.15
CA GLU A 7 -12.15 -15.98 25.34
C GLU A 7 -11.78 -16.99 26.45
N GLU A 8 -12.58 -18.05 26.61
CA GLU A 8 -12.29 -19.16 27.53
C GLU A 8 -11.06 -19.96 27.11
N GLU A 9 -10.96 -20.33 25.83
CA GLU A 9 -9.76 -21.00 25.28
C GLU A 9 -8.51 -20.13 25.50
N LYS A 10 -8.60 -18.83 25.23
CA LYS A 10 -7.49 -17.89 25.48
C LYS A 10 -7.12 -17.85 26.95
N ARG A 11 -8.11 -17.77 27.86
CA ARG A 11 -7.86 -17.75 29.31
C ARG A 11 -7.22 -19.06 29.79
N ALA A 12 -7.67 -20.21 29.29
CA ALA A 12 -7.11 -21.52 29.62
C ALA A 12 -5.66 -21.65 29.14
N VAL A 13 -5.36 -21.23 27.90
CA VAL A 13 -3.99 -21.24 27.36
C VAL A 13 -3.07 -20.31 28.14
N LEU A 14 -3.55 -19.13 28.53
CA LEU A 14 -2.78 -18.20 29.35
C LEU A 14 -2.51 -18.75 30.75
N ALA A 15 -3.51 -19.37 31.38
CA ALA A 15 -3.33 -20.01 32.69
C ALA A 15 -2.31 -21.16 32.64
N GLN A 16 -2.29 -21.93 31.54
CA GLN A 16 -1.29 -23.00 31.36
C GLN A 16 0.14 -22.43 31.17
N ARG A 17 0.28 -21.30 30.46
CA ARG A 17 1.59 -20.69 30.18
C ARG A 17 2.15 -19.87 31.35
N ILE A 18 1.27 -19.21 32.09
CA ILE A 18 1.60 -18.37 33.25
C ILE A 18 1.48 -19.23 34.50
N GLN A 19 2.56 -19.92 34.86
CA GLN A 19 2.59 -20.63 36.13
C GLN A 19 2.65 -19.63 37.29
N PRO A 20 1.87 -19.84 38.36
CA PRO A 20 1.93 -19.02 39.56
C PRO A 20 3.32 -19.13 40.19
N LEU A 21 3.88 -17.99 40.61
CA LEU A 21 5.18 -17.92 41.26
C LEU A 21 5.07 -18.43 42.70
N ASN A 22 5.71 -19.56 42.99
CA ASN A 22 5.92 -20.00 44.36
C ASN A 22 7.34 -19.63 44.82
N MET A 23 7.44 -18.84 45.88
CA MET A 23 8.71 -18.36 46.47
C MET A 23 8.93 -18.88 47.90
N GLU A 24 8.01 -19.68 48.45
CA GLU A 24 8.12 -20.15 49.83
C GLU A 24 9.31 -21.12 49.99
N GLY A 25 10.18 -20.85 50.97
CA GLY A 25 11.33 -21.69 51.29
C GLY A 25 12.50 -21.63 50.30
N MET A 26 12.56 -20.63 49.40
CA MET A 26 13.71 -20.46 48.51
C MET A 26 14.87 -19.73 49.20
N ASN A 27 16.09 -20.30 49.09
CA ASN A 27 17.33 -19.65 49.53
C ASN A 27 17.78 -18.56 48.52
N GLN A 28 18.67 -17.66 48.94
CA GLN A 28 19.16 -16.54 48.11
C GLN A 28 19.66 -16.96 46.71
N ASP A 29 20.49 -18.01 46.63
CA ASP A 29 21.02 -18.48 45.34
C ASP A 29 19.91 -19.02 44.42
N LYS A 30 18.91 -19.70 44.99
CA LYS A 30 17.76 -20.21 44.24
C LYS A 30 16.85 -19.09 43.73
N LEU A 31 16.73 -17.99 44.48
CA LEU A 31 16.00 -16.80 44.06
C LEU A 31 16.69 -16.11 42.88
N LEU A 32 18.03 -15.98 42.93
CA LEU A 32 18.81 -15.41 41.83
C LEU A 32 18.69 -16.23 40.54
N GLU A 33 18.80 -17.56 40.66
CA GLU A 33 18.65 -18.46 39.52
C GLU A 33 17.22 -18.37 38.93
N LYS A 34 16.19 -18.31 39.79
CA LYS A 34 14.81 -18.14 39.35
C LYS A 34 14.58 -16.82 38.62
N ALA A 35 15.16 -15.72 39.14
CA ALA A 35 15.08 -14.40 38.50
C ALA A 35 15.73 -14.42 37.11
N ARG A 36 16.91 -15.06 36.98
CA ARG A 36 17.59 -15.22 35.70
C ARG A 36 16.77 -16.02 34.70
N GLN A 37 16.15 -17.12 35.13
CA GLN A 37 15.27 -17.95 34.29
C GLN A 37 14.05 -17.18 33.79
N LEU A 38 13.40 -16.40 34.67
CA LEU A 38 12.26 -15.56 34.30
C LEU A 38 12.66 -14.49 33.31
N HIS A 39 13.82 -13.86 33.50
CA HIS A 39 14.36 -12.86 32.59
C HIS A 39 14.62 -13.42 31.20
N GLU A 40 15.25 -14.59 31.10
CA GLU A 40 15.51 -15.22 29.80
C GLU A 40 14.20 -15.65 29.12
N LYS A 41 13.23 -16.16 29.87
CA LYS A 41 11.90 -16.47 29.35
C LYS A 41 11.17 -15.23 28.83
N LEU A 42 11.24 -14.11 29.56
CA LEU A 42 10.65 -12.83 29.14
C LEU A 42 11.26 -12.37 27.81
N ARG A 43 12.60 -12.39 27.72
CA ARG A 43 13.32 -12.01 26.50
C ARG A 43 12.88 -12.83 25.29
N SER A 44 12.77 -14.16 25.44
CA SER A 44 12.28 -15.03 24.35
C SER A 44 10.86 -14.68 23.93
N LEU A 45 9.95 -14.50 24.90
CA LEU A 45 8.55 -14.16 24.62
C LEU A 45 8.39 -12.80 23.94
N GLU A 46 9.27 -11.85 24.26
CA GLU A 46 9.28 -10.53 23.61
C GLU A 46 9.70 -10.62 22.13
N GLY A 47 10.68 -11.48 21.82
CA GLY A 47 11.04 -11.81 20.44
C GLY A 47 9.86 -12.43 19.67
N ASP A 48 9.23 -13.46 20.26
CA ASP A 48 8.07 -14.12 19.65
C ASP A 48 6.92 -13.14 19.40
N LYS A 49 6.66 -12.23 20.36
CA LYS A 49 5.64 -11.18 20.23
C LYS A 49 5.94 -10.28 19.03
N TYR A 50 7.17 -9.82 18.89
CA TYR A 50 7.57 -8.95 17.78
C TYR A 50 7.33 -9.64 16.43
N ASP A 51 7.76 -10.89 16.27
CA ASP A 51 7.58 -11.64 15.03
C ASP A 51 6.10 -11.84 14.68
N LEU A 52 5.27 -12.15 15.68
CA LEU A 52 3.82 -12.29 15.50
C LEU A 52 3.17 -10.96 15.10
N GLU A 53 3.54 -9.85 15.73
CA GLU A 53 3.03 -8.52 15.38
C GLU A 53 3.43 -8.11 13.96
N GLN A 54 4.66 -8.40 13.53
CA GLN A 54 5.11 -8.13 12.16
C GLN A 54 4.33 -8.96 11.14
N ARG A 55 4.08 -10.24 11.41
CA ARG A 55 3.25 -11.10 10.55
C ARG A 55 1.81 -10.58 10.49
N PHE A 56 1.24 -10.20 11.63
CA PHE A 56 -0.11 -9.66 11.69
C PHE A 56 -0.27 -8.37 10.89
N LYS A 57 0.69 -7.44 10.99
CA LYS A 57 0.70 -6.19 10.19
C LYS A 57 0.75 -6.48 8.69
N ARG A 58 1.56 -7.45 8.25
CA ARG A 58 1.63 -7.87 6.84
C ARG A 58 0.30 -8.46 6.37
N GLN A 59 -0.31 -9.34 7.17
CA GLN A 59 -1.61 -9.92 6.84
C GLN A 59 -2.71 -8.85 6.77
N GLN A 60 -2.73 -7.89 7.69
CA GLN A 60 -3.65 -6.75 7.61
C GLN A 60 -3.48 -5.95 6.32
N TYR A 61 -2.23 -5.70 5.93
CA TYR A 61 -1.93 -4.99 4.67
C TYR A 61 -2.43 -5.77 3.45
N ASP A 62 -2.13 -7.07 3.35
CA ASP A 62 -2.56 -7.89 2.23
C ASP A 62 -4.10 -7.97 2.13
N VAL A 63 -4.78 -8.20 3.26
CA VAL A 63 -6.25 -8.20 3.31
C VAL A 63 -6.83 -6.83 2.92
N SER A 64 -6.22 -5.73 3.34
CA SER A 64 -6.67 -4.38 2.93
C SER A 64 -6.54 -4.17 1.43
N ILE A 65 -5.46 -4.67 0.81
CA ILE A 65 -5.28 -4.59 -0.64
C ILE A 65 -6.34 -5.42 -1.35
N ASP A 66 -6.56 -6.66 -0.92
CA ASP A 66 -7.51 -7.57 -1.55
C ASP A 66 -8.93 -7.00 -1.47
N ASN A 67 -9.30 -6.40 -0.34
CA ASN A 67 -10.59 -5.72 -0.18
C ASN A 67 -10.73 -4.51 -1.11
N ILE A 68 -9.68 -3.68 -1.25
CA ILE A 68 -9.70 -2.54 -2.17
C ILE A 68 -9.82 -3.03 -3.62
N SER A 69 -9.09 -4.09 -4.00
CA SER A 69 -9.17 -4.71 -5.32
C SER A 69 -10.56 -5.26 -5.60
N LEU A 70 -11.19 -5.91 -4.61
CA LEU A 70 -12.55 -6.41 -4.70
C LEU A 70 -13.56 -5.28 -4.87
N ILE A 71 -13.45 -4.20 -4.09
CA ILE A 71 -14.31 -3.02 -4.22
C ILE A 71 -14.16 -2.39 -5.60
N ALA A 72 -12.94 -2.22 -6.10
CA ALA A 72 -12.68 -1.70 -7.44
C ALA A 72 -13.28 -2.60 -8.53
N HIS A 73 -13.17 -3.92 -8.39
CA HIS A 73 -13.78 -4.88 -9.31
C HIS A 73 -15.31 -4.79 -9.30
N CYS A 74 -15.94 -4.74 -8.12
CA CYS A 74 -17.38 -4.57 -7.97
C CYS A 74 -17.87 -3.24 -8.59
N MET A 75 -17.10 -2.16 -8.39
CA MET A 75 -17.38 -0.84 -8.97
C MET A 75 -17.23 -0.83 -10.50
N ALA A 76 -16.28 -1.56 -11.05
CA ALA A 76 -16.12 -1.70 -12.50
C ALA A 76 -17.31 -2.45 -13.11
N LEU A 77 -17.77 -3.54 -12.47
CA LEU A 77 -18.93 -4.32 -12.92
C LEU A 77 -20.24 -3.50 -12.83
N SER A 78 -20.41 -2.69 -11.77
CA SER A 78 -21.57 -1.82 -11.64
C SER A 78 -21.52 -0.60 -12.57
N SER A 79 -20.33 -0.05 -12.83
CA SER A 79 -20.10 1.01 -13.83
C SER A 79 -20.42 0.52 -15.24
N THR A 80 -20.04 -0.71 -15.61
CA THR A 80 -20.42 -1.31 -16.89
C THR A 80 -21.93 -1.55 -17.03
N LEU A 81 -22.65 -1.64 -15.90
CA LEU A 81 -24.11 -1.80 -15.89
C LEU A 81 -24.87 -0.46 -15.92
N LEU A 82 -24.25 0.66 -15.51
CA LEU A 82 -24.90 1.97 -15.34
C LEU A 82 -24.26 3.15 -16.11
N GLY A 83 -23.20 2.93 -16.90
CA GLY A 83 -22.70 3.91 -17.86
C GLY A 83 -22.20 5.24 -17.27
N MET A 84 -21.70 5.26 -16.03
CA MET A 84 -21.21 6.48 -15.36
C MET A 84 -19.67 6.55 -15.31
N GLN A 85 -19.11 7.71 -15.67
CA GLN A 85 -17.68 8.00 -15.84
C GLN A 85 -16.94 8.21 -14.48
N LEU A 86 -15.85 7.46 -14.28
CA LEU A 86 -15.06 7.24 -13.04
C LEU A 86 -14.06 8.37 -12.70
N GLY A 87 -14.49 9.63 -12.66
CA GLY A 87 -13.56 10.77 -12.69
C GLY A 87 -12.93 11.27 -11.37
N SER A 88 -13.37 10.90 -10.17
CA SER A 88 -13.08 11.79 -9.01
C SER A 88 -12.94 11.18 -7.61
N PHE A 89 -12.39 9.97 -7.43
CA PHE A 89 -11.94 9.55 -6.09
C PHE A 89 -10.65 8.75 -6.17
N SER A 90 -9.52 9.39 -5.87
CA SER A 90 -8.27 8.69 -5.57
C SER A 90 -8.40 8.08 -4.17
N VAL A 91 -8.69 6.78 -4.12
CA VAL A 91 -8.75 5.95 -2.89
C VAL A 91 -7.63 4.89 -2.93
N HIS A 92 -6.52 5.15 -3.63
CA HIS A 92 -5.50 4.13 -3.91
C HIS A 92 -4.15 4.44 -3.24
N PRO A 93 -3.58 3.49 -2.46
CA PRO A 93 -2.16 3.51 -2.12
C PRO A 93 -1.30 3.27 -3.38
N PRO A 94 -0.05 3.78 -3.41
CA PRO A 94 0.80 3.70 -4.59
C PRO A 94 1.03 2.25 -5.01
N PRO A 95 1.03 1.96 -6.33
CA PRO A 95 1.13 0.61 -6.84
C PRO A 95 2.45 -0.05 -6.40
N LYS A 96 2.40 -1.35 -6.11
CA LYS A 96 3.60 -2.15 -5.85
C LYS A 96 4.55 -2.00 -7.02
N ILE A 97 5.75 -1.45 -6.77
CA ILE A 97 6.78 -1.25 -7.79
C ILE A 97 7.26 -2.64 -8.23
N GLN A 98 6.94 -3.03 -9.45
CA GLN A 98 7.50 -4.24 -10.05
C GLN A 98 8.96 -3.94 -10.40
N LEU A 99 9.89 -4.56 -9.66
CA LEU A 99 11.33 -4.44 -9.92
C LEU A 99 11.72 -4.97 -11.31
N CYS A 100 10.95 -5.93 -11.83
CA CYS A 100 11.12 -6.47 -13.17
C CYS A 100 9.96 -6.02 -14.07
N SER A 101 10.29 -5.55 -15.27
CA SER A 101 9.30 -5.12 -16.25
C SER A 101 8.46 -6.32 -16.70
N LYS A 102 7.15 -6.14 -16.96
CA LYS A 102 6.30 -7.19 -17.56
C LYS A 102 6.83 -7.69 -18.92
N TYR A 103 7.72 -6.91 -19.55
CA TYR A 103 8.39 -7.24 -20.80
C TYR A 103 9.72 -8.00 -20.61
N GLU A 104 10.24 -8.08 -19.38
CA GLU A 104 11.53 -8.69 -19.07
C GLU A 104 11.48 -10.22 -19.05
N LYS A 105 10.28 -10.79 -18.84
CA LYS A 105 10.05 -12.25 -18.80
C LYS A 105 9.55 -12.83 -20.12
N LEU A 106 9.47 -12.03 -21.18
CA LEU A 106 9.10 -12.53 -22.50
C LEU A 106 10.38 -12.94 -23.25
N THR A 107 10.45 -14.22 -23.64
CA THR A 107 11.52 -14.68 -24.52
C THR A 107 11.43 -13.91 -25.84
N ASP A 108 12.43 -13.08 -26.10
CA ASP A 108 12.51 -12.28 -27.34
C ASP A 108 12.55 -13.21 -28.55
N ARG A 109 11.53 -13.10 -29.42
CA ARG A 109 11.39 -13.92 -30.63
C ARG A 109 12.11 -13.31 -31.84
N ARG A 110 12.70 -12.12 -31.70
CA ARG A 110 13.44 -11.45 -32.78
C ARG A 110 14.74 -12.18 -33.08
N THR A 111 15.17 -12.11 -34.33
CA THR A 111 16.48 -12.64 -34.73
C THR A 111 17.60 -11.77 -34.15
N PHE A 112 18.83 -12.28 -34.11
CA PHE A 112 19.98 -11.55 -33.56
C PHE A 112 20.17 -10.17 -34.21
N GLY A 113 20.05 -10.08 -35.55
CA GLY A 113 20.18 -8.82 -36.29
C GLY A 113 19.11 -7.78 -35.91
N GLN A 114 17.84 -8.20 -35.88
CA GLN A 114 16.72 -7.33 -35.49
C GLN A 114 16.84 -6.81 -34.04
N ARG A 115 17.40 -7.63 -33.16
CA ARG A 115 17.65 -7.24 -31.77
C ARG A 115 18.81 -6.24 -31.67
N ALA A 116 19.86 -6.41 -32.47
CA ALA A 116 20.98 -5.47 -32.53
C ALA A 116 20.55 -4.08 -33.04
N GLU A 117 19.76 -4.04 -34.11
CA GLU A 117 19.20 -2.79 -34.65
C GLU A 117 18.32 -2.05 -33.64
N LEU A 118 17.45 -2.77 -32.92
CA LEU A 118 16.62 -2.17 -31.87
C LEU A 118 17.45 -1.52 -30.76
N TYR A 119 18.50 -2.19 -30.29
CA TYR A 119 19.35 -1.63 -29.23
C TYR A 119 20.18 -0.44 -29.74
N GLU A 120 20.58 -0.44 -31.00
CA GLU A 120 21.25 0.70 -31.65
C GLU A 120 20.31 1.89 -31.87
N GLU A 121 19.02 1.66 -32.08
CA GLU A 121 18.03 2.73 -32.12
C GLU A 121 17.73 3.30 -30.74
N LEU A 122 17.67 2.45 -29.71
CA LEU A 122 17.44 2.84 -28.31
C LEU A 122 18.63 3.57 -27.69
N SER A 123 19.86 3.36 -28.18
CA SER A 123 21.07 4.04 -27.71
C SER A 123 21.18 5.48 -28.20
N LYS A 124 20.40 5.87 -29.21
CA LYS A 124 20.37 7.25 -29.72
C LYS A 124 19.73 8.18 -28.69
N GLU A 125 20.41 9.28 -28.39
CA GLU A 125 19.86 10.28 -27.47
C GLU A 125 18.56 10.87 -28.02
N VAL A 126 17.50 10.84 -27.21
CA VAL A 126 16.21 11.44 -27.58
C VAL A 126 16.39 12.95 -27.60
N PRO A 127 16.05 13.64 -28.71
CA PRO A 127 16.15 15.08 -28.77
C PRO A 127 15.27 15.73 -27.69
N PRO A 128 15.74 16.80 -27.01
CA PRO A 128 14.97 17.48 -25.99
C PRO A 128 13.58 17.88 -26.52
N PRO A 129 12.50 17.68 -25.75
CA PRO A 129 11.16 18.01 -26.21
C PRO A 129 11.03 19.53 -26.45
N GLU A 130 10.49 19.91 -27.60
CA GLU A 130 10.20 21.31 -27.91
C GLU A 130 9.05 21.84 -27.03
N ILE A 131 9.40 22.66 -26.03
CA ILE A 131 8.42 23.31 -25.16
C ILE A 131 7.81 24.51 -25.91
N LYS A 132 6.63 24.31 -26.49
CA LYS A 132 5.81 25.42 -27.03
C LYS A 132 5.22 26.22 -25.86
N ARG A 133 5.95 27.24 -25.40
CA ARG A 133 5.47 28.16 -24.36
C ARG A 133 4.28 28.96 -24.90
N ILE A 134 3.10 28.75 -24.31
CA ILE A 134 1.91 29.55 -24.60
C ILE A 134 2.13 30.95 -23.99
N ARG A 135 2.05 32.01 -24.81
CA ARG A 135 2.06 33.38 -24.29
C ARG A 135 0.78 33.60 -23.48
N PRO A 136 0.83 34.17 -22.27
CA PRO A 136 -0.38 34.48 -21.53
C PRO A 136 -1.21 35.52 -22.30
N VAL A 137 -2.49 35.21 -22.48
CA VAL A 137 -3.48 36.12 -23.07
C VAL A 137 -3.66 37.30 -22.11
N ALA A 138 -3.41 38.52 -22.61
CA ALA A 138 -3.66 39.73 -21.83
C ALA A 138 -5.16 39.83 -21.50
N THR A 139 -5.46 40.00 -20.21
CA THR A 139 -6.81 40.31 -19.72
C THR A 139 -7.27 41.63 -20.33
N VAL A 140 -8.21 41.58 -21.28
CA VAL A 140 -8.92 42.77 -21.76
C VAL A 140 -9.87 43.22 -20.66
N GLY A 141 -9.68 44.46 -20.21
CA GLY A 141 -10.43 45.10 -19.14
C GLY A 141 -11.89 45.34 -19.49
N ASP A 142 -12.67 45.35 -18.41
CA ASP A 142 -14.05 45.80 -18.28
C ASP A 142 -14.19 47.30 -18.57
N GLU A 143 -14.99 47.68 -19.57
CA GLU A 143 -15.68 48.97 -19.64
C GLU A 143 -17.08 48.78 -20.25
N GLY A 144 -18.10 48.79 -19.38
CA GLY A 144 -19.10 49.87 -19.36
C GLY A 144 -20.08 49.99 -20.54
N ALA A 145 -21.33 49.65 -20.25
CA ALA A 145 -22.51 49.96 -21.04
C ALA A 145 -22.78 51.47 -21.19
N ALA A 146 -23.20 51.91 -22.38
CA ALA A 146 -24.09 53.06 -22.59
C ALA A 146 -24.80 52.95 -23.96
N ALA A 147 -26.10 53.20 -23.95
CA ALA A 147 -27.04 53.09 -25.07
C ALA A 147 -27.28 54.44 -25.77
N GLU A 148 -28.00 54.38 -26.91
CA GLU A 148 -28.79 55.45 -27.59
C GLU A 148 -27.98 56.55 -28.36
N GLU A 149 -28.33 57.09 -29.55
CA GLU A 149 -29.53 57.17 -30.43
C GLU A 149 -29.10 57.33 -31.92
N LYS A 150 -30.03 57.01 -32.86
CA LYS A 150 -30.42 57.58 -34.20
C LYS A 150 -29.42 58.44 -35.02
N GLU A 151 -29.44 58.53 -36.36
CA GLU A 151 -30.53 58.73 -37.34
C GLU A 151 -30.12 58.23 -38.75
N ASP A 152 -31.16 57.97 -39.55
CA ASP A 152 -31.18 57.61 -40.98
C ASP A 152 -30.66 58.73 -41.90
N GLU A 153 -30.01 58.35 -43.01
CA GLU A 153 -30.20 58.96 -44.33
C GLU A 153 -30.02 57.90 -45.44
#